data_AF-A0A832CNM6-F1
#
_entry.id   AF-A0A832CNM6-F1
#
_cell.length_a   1.000
_cell.length_b   1.000
_cell.length_c   1.000
_cell.angle_alpha   90.00
_cell.angle_beta   90.00
_cell.angle_gamma   90.00
#
_symmetry.space_group_name_H-M   'P 1'
#
loop_
_entity.id
_entity.type
_entity.pdbx_description
1 polymer ?
#
loop_
_entity_poly.entity_id
_entity_poly.type
_entity_poly.pdbx_seq_one_letter_code
_entity_poly.pdbx_strand_id
1 'polypeptide(L)'
;MLYWRLPPRIKVLEALGCIADGRVQFVSDREARVTGSDGTRTYRVVWDGGLGITSNDNGSMYKGYLGYPSIAFLMLKGILPYDEKLAEALKGIPWRDLNEKFRSYSATENYVRELLAEKGISWAYTEAFVERVLAEIKRLKPYKIM
;
A
#
# COMPACT_ATOMS: atom_id res chain seq x y z
N MET A 1 -23.30 3.27 4.52
CA MET A 1 -21.97 2.64 4.37
C MET A 1 -20.91 3.69 4.63
N LEU A 2 -19.90 3.38 5.44
CA LEU A 2 -18.78 4.29 5.69
C LEU A 2 -17.67 3.97 4.70
N TYR A 3 -17.14 4.99 4.01
CA TYR A 3 -16.12 4.80 2.97
C TYR A 3 -14.73 5.15 3.47
N TRP A 4 -13.71 4.52 2.90
CA TRP A 4 -12.32 4.90 3.16
C TRP A 4 -11.97 6.20 2.42
N ARG A 5 -11.21 7.08 3.09
CA ARG A 5 -10.58 8.22 2.40
C ARG A 5 -9.47 7.72 1.47
N LEU A 6 -9.15 8.53 0.45
CA LEU A 6 -7.97 8.29 -0.37
C LEU A 6 -6.70 8.27 0.51
N PRO A 7 -5.80 7.30 0.30
CA PRO A 7 -4.55 7.24 1.01
C PRO A 7 -3.58 8.32 0.52
N PRO A 8 -2.56 8.66 1.34
CA PRO A 8 -1.38 9.36 0.84
C PRO A 8 -0.74 8.57 -0.31
N ARG A 9 -0.26 9.28 -1.33
CA ARG A 9 0.39 8.72 -2.54
C ARG A 9 1.40 7.64 -2.22
N ILE A 10 2.29 7.92 -1.27
CA ILE A 10 3.36 7.02 -0.85
C ILE A 10 2.87 5.64 -0.38
N LYS A 11 1.64 5.54 0.13
CA LYS A 11 1.08 4.25 0.58
C LYS A 11 0.85 3.27 -0.57
N VAL A 12 0.73 3.76 -1.80
CA VAL A 12 0.69 2.90 -3.00
C VAL A 12 2.05 2.24 -3.23
N LEU A 13 3.15 3.00 -3.11
CA LEU A 13 4.50 2.47 -3.25
C LEU A 13 4.88 1.54 -2.09
N GLU A 14 4.46 1.87 -0.87
CA GLU A 14 4.64 0.99 0.30
C GLU A 14 3.92 -0.35 0.13
N ALA A 15 2.73 -0.35 -0.49
CA ALA A 15 2.00 -1.58 -0.82
C ALA A 15 2.74 -2.45 -1.85
N LEU A 16 3.30 -1.84 -2.91
CA LEU A 16 4.13 -2.57 -3.88
C LEU A 16 5.36 -3.20 -3.23
N GLY A 17 6.12 -2.44 -2.45
CA GLY A 17 7.28 -2.97 -1.72
C GLY A 17 6.88 -4.09 -0.76
N CYS A 18 5.73 -3.96 -0.09
CA CYS A 18 5.17 -5.01 0.76
C CYS A 18 4.89 -6.32 0.02
N ILE A 19 4.36 -6.24 -1.19
CA ILE A 19 4.15 -7.41 -2.05
C ILE A 19 5.49 -8.03 -2.45
N ALA A 20 6.43 -7.22 -2.95
CA ALA A 20 7.74 -7.70 -3.42
C ALA A 20 8.61 -8.32 -2.30
N ASP A 21 8.44 -7.85 -1.07
CA ASP A 21 9.07 -8.42 0.13
C ASP A 21 8.43 -9.73 0.58
N GLY A 22 7.34 -10.19 -0.07
CA GLY A 22 6.61 -11.38 0.35
C GLY A 22 5.91 -11.23 1.70
N ARG A 23 5.56 -10.00 2.10
CA ARG A 23 5.03 -9.70 3.44
C ARG A 23 3.51 -9.89 3.57
N VAL A 24 2.82 -10.33 2.51
CA VAL A 24 1.39 -10.63 2.53
C VAL A 24 1.18 -12.15 2.57
N GLN A 25 0.59 -12.64 3.66
CA GLN A 25 0.22 -14.04 3.84
C GLN A 25 -1.30 -14.18 3.88
N PHE A 26 -1.90 -14.83 2.88
CA PHE A 26 -3.33 -15.14 2.92
C PHE A 26 -3.62 -16.22 3.97
N VAL A 27 -4.57 -15.93 4.84
CA VAL A 27 -5.14 -16.89 5.81
C VAL A 27 -6.35 -17.61 5.19
N SER A 28 -7.07 -16.91 4.31
CA SER A 28 -8.15 -17.45 3.47
C SER A 28 -8.33 -16.56 2.25
N ASP A 29 -9.30 -16.87 1.39
CA ASP A 29 -9.69 -15.99 0.27
C ASP A 29 -10.15 -14.59 0.70
N ARG A 30 -10.57 -14.44 1.96
CA ARG A 30 -11.17 -13.23 2.53
C ARG A 30 -10.35 -12.59 3.64
N GLU A 31 -9.17 -13.14 3.94
CA GLU A 31 -8.34 -12.65 5.03
C GLU A 31 -6.84 -12.82 4.73
N ALA A 32 -6.05 -11.80 5.08
CA ALA A 32 -4.60 -11.89 5.05
C ALA A 32 -3.96 -11.28 6.30
N ARG A 33 -2.74 -11.74 6.58
CA ARG A 33 -1.80 -11.13 7.51
C ARG A 33 -0.74 -10.38 6.71
N VAL A 34 -0.48 -9.14 7.08
CA VAL A 34 0.49 -8.28 6.41
C VAL A 34 1.54 -7.82 7.41
N THR A 35 2.77 -8.29 7.25
CA THR A 35 3.87 -7.95 8.15
C THR A 35 4.46 -6.58 7.76
N GLY A 36 4.73 -5.74 8.75
CA GLY A 36 5.41 -4.45 8.57
C GLY A 36 6.83 -4.63 8.04
N SER A 37 7.41 -3.58 7.45
CA SER A 37 8.74 -3.66 6.82
C SER A 37 9.88 -3.98 7.79
N ASP A 38 9.68 -3.73 9.09
CA ASP A 38 10.64 -4.04 10.15
C ASP A 38 10.38 -5.39 10.82
N GLY A 39 9.37 -6.14 10.38
CA GLY A 39 9.01 -7.44 10.93
C GLY A 39 8.31 -7.42 12.29
N THR A 40 8.23 -6.28 12.98
CA THR A 40 7.77 -6.26 14.38
C THR A 40 6.25 -6.22 14.54
N ARG A 41 5.52 -5.78 13.52
CA ARG A 41 4.05 -5.70 13.53
C ARG A 41 3.47 -6.54 12.41
N THR A 42 2.34 -7.18 12.68
CA THR A 42 1.53 -7.87 11.67
C THR A 42 0.12 -7.34 11.73
N TYR A 43 -0.38 -6.88 10.60
CA TYR A 43 -1.71 -6.33 10.42
C TYR A 43 -2.65 -7.40 9.89
N ARG A 44 -3.90 -7.38 10.34
CA ARG A 44 -4.97 -8.25 9.83
C ARG A 44 -5.79 -7.47 8.82
N VAL A 45 -5.95 -8.02 7.63
CA VAL A 45 -6.82 -7.50 6.57
C VAL A 45 -7.99 -8.45 6.38
N VAL A 46 -9.22 -7.93 6.38
CA VAL A 46 -10.45 -8.69 6.13
C VAL A 46 -11.19 -8.09 4.96
N TRP A 47 -11.74 -8.93 4.10
CA TRP A 47 -12.45 -8.56 2.88
C TRP A 47 -13.76 -9.34 2.75
N ASP A 48 -14.84 -8.68 2.30
CA ASP A 48 -16.16 -9.30 2.20
C ASP A 48 -16.43 -10.06 0.89
N GLY A 49 -15.49 -10.00 -0.07
CA GLY A 49 -15.66 -10.56 -1.41
C GLY A 49 -16.09 -9.53 -2.47
N GLY A 50 -16.39 -8.29 -2.07
CA GLY A 50 -16.77 -7.17 -2.93
C GLY A 50 -15.83 -5.98 -2.76
N LEU A 51 -16.36 -4.85 -2.29
CA LEU A 51 -15.58 -3.62 -2.06
C LEU A 51 -15.43 -3.30 -0.57
N GLY A 52 -15.95 -4.17 0.30
CA GLY A 52 -15.83 -4.05 1.75
C GLY A 52 -14.51 -4.62 2.23
N ILE A 53 -13.66 -3.76 2.79
CA ILE A 53 -12.35 -4.17 3.29
C ILE A 53 -11.99 -3.39 4.55
N THR A 54 -11.28 -4.01 5.49
CA THR A 54 -10.73 -3.33 6.66
C THR A 54 -9.35 -3.88 7.00
N SER A 55 -8.53 -3.03 7.62
CA SER A 55 -7.21 -3.36 8.13
C SER A 55 -7.03 -2.70 9.50
N ASN A 56 -6.36 -3.38 10.42
CA ASN A 56 -6.06 -2.85 11.75
C ASN A 56 -4.76 -2.01 11.79
N ASP A 57 -4.22 -1.60 10.64
CA ASP A 57 -3.06 -0.72 10.58
C ASP A 57 -3.35 0.70 11.06
N ASN A 58 -2.30 1.41 11.45
CA ASN A 58 -2.41 2.76 12.02
C ASN A 58 -3.06 3.78 11.05
N GLY A 59 -2.83 3.64 9.74
CA GLY A 59 -3.44 4.51 8.73
C GLY A 59 -4.95 4.32 8.69
N SER A 60 -5.40 3.07 8.67
CA SER A 60 -6.82 2.73 8.70
C SER A 60 -7.48 3.12 10.03
N MET A 61 -6.88 2.75 11.17
CA MET A 61 -7.46 2.96 12.51
C MET A 61 -7.50 4.42 12.95
N TYR A 62 -6.40 5.16 12.77
CA TYR A 62 -6.25 6.51 13.32
C TYR A 62 -6.39 7.62 12.26
N LYS A 63 -6.15 7.30 10.98
CA LYS A 63 -6.24 8.27 9.89
C LYS A 63 -7.43 8.01 8.96
N GLY A 64 -8.13 6.89 9.06
CA GLY A 64 -9.38 6.67 8.31
C GLY A 64 -9.25 6.68 6.78
N TYR A 65 -8.04 6.47 6.24
CA TYR A 65 -7.82 6.23 4.82
C TYR A 65 -7.57 4.74 4.56
N LEU A 66 -7.66 4.29 3.31
CA LEU A 66 -7.37 2.90 2.94
C LEU A 66 -5.87 2.59 3.13
N GLY A 67 -5.49 1.88 4.19
CA GLY A 67 -4.09 1.59 4.51
C GLY A 67 -3.37 0.74 3.47
N TYR A 68 -2.02 0.81 3.45
CA TYR A 68 -1.20 0.02 2.53
C TYR A 68 -1.45 -1.50 2.60
N PRO A 69 -1.80 -2.12 3.77
CA PRO A 69 -2.11 -3.55 3.81
C PRO A 69 -3.34 -3.90 2.97
N SER A 70 -4.38 -3.06 3.03
CA SER A 70 -5.58 -3.22 2.21
C SER A 70 -5.29 -2.98 0.73
N ILE A 71 -4.46 -1.98 0.40
CA ILE A 71 -4.02 -1.74 -0.99
C ILE A 71 -3.28 -2.96 -1.53
N ALA A 72 -2.32 -3.50 -0.78
CA ALA A 72 -1.54 -4.68 -1.17
C ALA A 72 -2.43 -5.92 -1.36
N PHE A 73 -3.38 -6.15 -0.45
CA PHE A 73 -4.37 -7.20 -0.57
C PHE A 73 -5.19 -7.06 -1.86
N LEU A 74 -5.72 -5.87 -2.14
CA LEU A 74 -6.56 -5.63 -3.32
C LEU A 74 -5.76 -5.74 -4.63
N MET A 75 -4.48 -5.36 -4.64
CA MET A 75 -3.58 -5.60 -5.77
C MET A 75 -3.41 -7.10 -6.04
N LEU A 76 -3.16 -7.89 -5.00
CA LEU A 76 -3.01 -9.35 -5.12
C LEU A 76 -4.31 -10.07 -5.49
N LYS A 77 -5.47 -9.50 -5.16
CA LYS A 77 -6.77 -9.98 -5.65
C LYS A 77 -7.13 -9.52 -7.07
N GLY A 78 -6.26 -8.75 -7.73
CA GLY A 78 -6.49 -8.22 -9.07
C GLY A 78 -7.54 -7.11 -9.15
N ILE A 79 -7.94 -6.53 -8.01
CA ILE A 79 -8.94 -5.46 -7.92
C ILE A 79 -8.29 -4.09 -8.15
N LEU A 80 -7.06 -3.90 -7.66
CA LEU A 80 -6.26 -2.70 -7.93
C LEU A 80 -5.11 -3.01 -8.89
N PRO A 81 -4.65 -2.02 -9.69
CA PRO A 81 -3.49 -2.20 -10.56
C PRO A 81 -2.24 -2.61 -9.79
N TYR A 82 -1.49 -3.55 -10.34
CA TYR A 82 -0.19 -4.00 -9.84
C TYR A 82 0.87 -3.77 -10.93
N ASP A 83 2.08 -3.40 -10.52
CA ASP A 83 3.22 -3.20 -11.41
C ASP A 83 4.43 -3.93 -10.83
N GLU A 84 4.77 -5.06 -11.43
CA GLU A 84 5.85 -5.96 -10.97
C GLU A 84 7.22 -5.27 -11.04
N LYS A 85 7.47 -4.49 -12.09
CA LYS A 85 8.74 -3.78 -12.28
C LYS A 85 8.97 -2.76 -11.17
N LEU A 86 7.95 -1.97 -10.84
CA LEU A 86 8.01 -1.04 -9.71
C LEU A 86 8.09 -1.77 -8.38
N ALA A 87 7.36 -2.88 -8.21
CA ALA A 87 7.40 -3.66 -6.98
C ALA A 87 8.81 -4.17 -6.68
N GLU A 88 9.47 -4.81 -7.65
CA GLU A 88 10.84 -5.29 -7.49
C GLU A 88 11.84 -4.14 -7.26
N ALA A 89 11.64 -2.98 -7.89
CA ALA A 89 12.47 -1.80 -7.62
C ALA A 89 12.33 -1.29 -6.17
N LEU A 90 11.14 -1.44 -5.57
CA LEU A 90 10.81 -1.01 -4.21
C LEU A 90 11.08 -2.07 -3.13
N LYS A 91 11.52 -3.27 -3.52
CA LYS A 91 11.85 -4.37 -2.63
C LYS A 91 12.98 -4.01 -1.66
N GLY A 92 12.83 -4.43 -0.41
CA GLY A 92 13.80 -4.23 0.67
C GLY A 92 13.81 -2.82 1.26
N ILE A 93 12.93 -1.91 0.84
CA ILE A 93 12.86 -0.57 1.44
C ILE A 93 12.35 -0.67 2.89
N PRO A 94 13.08 -0.15 3.89
CA PRO A 94 12.66 -0.18 5.29
C PRO A 94 11.63 0.93 5.58
N TRP A 95 10.42 0.75 5.07
CA TRP A 95 9.34 1.76 5.10
C TRP A 95 9.06 2.35 6.49
N ARG A 96 9.07 1.54 7.54
CA ARG A 96 8.89 2.00 8.92
C ARG A 96 9.96 3.00 9.31
N ASP A 97 11.22 2.67 9.09
CA ASP A 97 12.35 3.51 9.50
C ASP A 97 12.36 4.82 8.71
N LEU A 98 12.03 4.77 7.40
CA LEU A 98 11.87 5.97 6.59
C LEU A 98 10.71 6.85 7.09
N ASN A 99 9.55 6.25 7.40
CA ASN A 99 8.40 6.98 7.93
C ASN A 99 8.71 7.61 9.29
N GLU A 100 9.48 6.93 10.15
CA GLU A 100 9.89 7.43 11.48
C GLU A 100 10.96 8.53 11.39
N LYS A 101 11.92 8.38 10.47
CA LYS A 101 12.98 9.35 10.19
C LYS A 101 12.41 10.65 9.63
N PHE A 102 11.57 10.56 8.60
CA PHE A 102 11.10 11.75 7.90
C PHE A 102 9.85 12.36 8.52
N ARG A 103 8.96 11.55 9.11
CA ARG A 103 7.65 11.97 9.66
C ARG A 103 6.82 12.82 8.69
N SER A 104 7.11 12.69 7.40
CA SER A 104 6.55 13.48 6.31
C SER A 104 6.45 12.61 5.07
N TYR A 105 5.25 12.54 4.51
CA TYR A 105 5.01 11.74 3.29
C TYR A 105 5.77 12.29 2.09
N SER A 106 5.83 13.62 1.93
CA SER A 106 6.55 14.24 0.81
C SER A 106 8.06 14.04 0.90
N ALA A 107 8.64 14.12 2.10
CA ALA A 107 10.06 13.84 2.29
C ALA A 107 10.40 12.36 2.03
N THR A 108 9.51 11.45 2.46
CA THR A 108 9.65 10.01 2.17
C THR A 108 9.55 9.75 0.66
N GLU A 109 8.61 10.41 -0.03
CA GLU A 109 8.42 10.30 -1.49
C GLU A 109 9.62 10.83 -2.28
N ASN A 110 10.21 11.95 -1.87
CA ASN A 110 11.43 12.48 -2.47
C ASN A 110 12.61 11.49 -2.33
N TYR A 111 12.77 10.89 -1.16
CA TYR A 111 13.81 9.88 -0.94
C TYR A 111 13.59 8.63 -1.81
N VAL A 112 12.35 8.13 -1.89
CA VAL A 112 12.02 6.98 -2.75
C VAL A 112 12.23 7.32 -4.23
N ARG A 113 11.94 8.55 -4.66
CA ARG A 113 12.22 9.02 -6.02
C ARG A 113 13.71 8.93 -6.36
N GLU A 114 14.58 9.34 -5.46
CA GLU A 114 16.04 9.24 -5.63
C GLU A 114 16.49 7.77 -5.75
N LEU A 115 16.02 6.90 -4.85
CA LEU A 115 16.30 5.46 -4.91
C LEU A 115 15.83 4.80 -6.23
N LEU A 116 14.65 5.19 -6.72
CA LEU A 116 14.12 4.68 -7.99
C LEU A 116 14.95 5.17 -9.18
N ALA A 117 15.42 6.42 -9.15
CA ALA A 117 16.29 6.97 -10.19
C ALA A 117 17.63 6.21 -10.27
N GLU A 118 18.23 5.86 -9.14
CA GLU A 118 19.44 5.01 -9.08
C GLU A 118 19.22 3.63 -9.70
N LYS A 119 17.98 3.12 -9.64
CA LYS A 119 17.56 1.84 -10.25
C LYS A 119 17.09 2.00 -11.70
N GLY A 120 17.27 3.17 -12.31
CA GLY A 120 16.87 3.44 -13.70
C GLY A 120 15.35 3.53 -13.91
N ILE A 121 14.57 3.76 -12.85
CA ILE A 121 13.12 3.94 -12.91
C ILE A 121 12.81 5.44 -12.96
N SER A 122 12.10 5.87 -14.01
CA SER A 122 11.71 7.28 -14.13
C SER A 122 10.60 7.64 -13.16
N TRP A 123 10.67 8.86 -12.62
CA TRP A 123 9.61 9.37 -11.73
C TRP A 123 8.27 9.50 -12.44
N ALA A 124 8.28 9.94 -13.71
CA ALA A 124 7.05 10.06 -14.50
C ALA A 124 6.29 8.72 -14.64
N TYR A 125 7.02 7.61 -14.82
CA TYR A 125 6.43 6.27 -14.84
C TYR A 125 5.83 5.87 -13.49
N THR A 126 6.56 6.14 -12.41
CA THR A 126 6.10 5.89 -11.03
C THR A 126 4.86 6.71 -10.68
N GLU A 127 4.87 7.99 -11.03
CA GLU A 127 3.78 8.93 -10.81
C GLU A 127 2.52 8.52 -11.57
N ALA A 128 2.65 8.14 -12.84
CA ALA A 128 1.53 7.64 -13.64
C ALA A 128 0.88 6.40 -13.02
N PHE A 129 1.69 5.48 -12.48
CA PHE A 129 1.18 4.31 -11.76
C PHE A 129 0.43 4.70 -10.48
N VAL A 130 1.01 5.57 -9.65
CA VAL A 130 0.37 6.03 -8.40
C VAL A 130 -0.96 6.73 -8.69
N GLU A 131 -1.00 7.63 -9.67
CA GLU A 131 -2.24 8.32 -10.07
C GLU A 131 -3.29 7.34 -10.57
N ARG A 132 -2.90 6.33 -11.36
CA ARG A 132 -3.81 5.27 -11.81
C ARG A 132 -4.42 4.51 -10.64
N VAL A 133 -3.62 4.09 -9.67
CA VAL A 133 -4.12 3.37 -8.47
C VAL A 133 -5.05 4.26 -7.65
N LEU A 134 -4.70 5.53 -7.42
CA LEU A 134 -5.55 6.46 -6.67
C LEU A 134 -6.88 6.75 -7.39
N ALA A 135 -6.84 6.90 -8.72
CA ALA A 135 -8.04 7.04 -9.54
C ALA A 135 -8.94 5.80 -9.43
N GLU A 136 -8.37 4.60 -9.47
CA GLU A 136 -9.12 3.35 -9.27
C GLU A 136 -9.72 3.24 -7.86
N ILE A 137 -8.98 3.58 -6.80
CA ILE A 137 -9.53 3.62 -5.43
C ILE A 137 -10.70 4.62 -5.35
N LYS A 138 -10.55 5.80 -5.97
CA LYS A 138 -11.60 6.82 -6.01
C LYS A 138 -12.84 6.35 -6.77
N ARG A 139 -12.67 5.61 -7.87
CA ARG A 139 -13.74 5.06 -8.71
C ARG A 139 -14.48 3.93 -7.97
N LEU A 140 -13.74 3.00 -7.40
CA LEU A 140 -14.28 1.82 -6.72
C LEU A 140 -14.96 2.17 -5.39
N LYS A 141 -14.49 3.21 -4.68
CA LYS A 141 -14.99 3.61 -3.35
C LYS A 141 -15.08 2.43 -2.36
N PRO A 142 -13.95 1.81 -1.97
CA PRO A 142 -13.96 0.77 -0.95
C PRO A 142 -14.61 1.25 0.36
N TYR A 143 -15.43 0.40 0.95
CA TYR A 143 -16.13 0.71 2.19
C TYR A 143 -15.59 -0.09 3.37
N LYS A 144 -15.82 0.44 4.57
CA LYS A 144 -15.43 -0.19 5.83
C LYS A 144 -16.38 -1.31 6.16
N ILE A 145 -15.82 -2.45 6.55
CA ILE A 145 -16.55 -3.56 7.17
C ILE A 145 -16.19 -3.64 8.65
N MET A 146 -17.14 -4.11 9.46
CA MET A 146 -16.99 -4.28 10.91
C MET A 146 -16.22 -5.56 11.21
#